data_AF-A0A1C9CDZ9-F1
#
_entry.id   AF-A0A1C9CDZ9-F1
#
_cell.length_a   1.000
_cell.length_b   1.000
_cell.length_c   1.000
_cell.angle_alpha   90.00
_cell.angle_beta   90.00
_cell.angle_gamma   90.00
#
_symmetry.space_group_name_H-M   'P 1'
#
loop_
_entity.id
_entity.type
_entity.pdbx_description
1 polymer ?
#
loop_
_entity_poly.entity_id
_entity_poly.type
_entity_poly.pdbx_seq_one_letter_code
_entity_poly.pdbx_strand_id
1 'polypeptide(L)'
;MNINSKAEKTDSLEAMRKFSEIYAKRTGTFFCVDSSVTAVVIEGLAKHKEAYGSPLCPCRHYENKEIEVSITYWNCPCVPMRERKECHCMLFLTPENDFASNNQSISREELESKLQSV
;
A
#
# COMPACT_ATOMS: atom_id res chain seq x y z
N MET A 1 1.26 19.56 24.69
CA MET A 1 0.20 18.52 24.54
C MET A 1 -0.20 18.52 23.08
N ASN A 2 -0.03 17.41 22.34
CA ASN A 2 -0.53 17.32 20.96
C ASN A 2 -1.18 15.95 20.74
N ILE A 3 -2.48 15.90 21.06
CA ILE A 3 -3.33 14.71 20.97
C ILE A 3 -3.74 14.44 19.49
N ASN A 4 -3.40 15.35 18.55
CA ASN A 4 -3.80 15.28 17.14
C ASN A 4 -2.98 14.34 16.24
N SER A 5 -1.75 13.95 16.59
CA SER A 5 -0.92 13.16 15.65
C SER A 5 -1.32 11.69 15.52
N LYS A 6 -2.04 11.15 16.52
CA LYS A 6 -2.43 9.74 16.53
C LYS A 6 -3.71 9.49 15.74
N ALA A 7 -4.63 10.47 15.71
CA ALA A 7 -5.88 10.38 14.97
C ALA A 7 -5.69 10.53 13.45
N GLU A 8 -4.78 11.40 12.99
CA GLU A 8 -4.48 11.53 11.55
C GLU A 8 -3.75 10.30 10.99
N LYS A 9 -2.81 9.72 11.77
CA LYS A 9 -2.16 8.45 11.41
C LYS A 9 -3.14 7.32 11.15
N THR A 10 -4.25 7.29 11.87
CA THR A 10 -5.28 6.26 11.67
C THR A 10 -6.11 6.50 10.41
N ASP A 11 -6.27 7.74 9.97
CA ASP A 11 -7.09 8.08 8.80
C ASP A 11 -6.38 7.75 7.49
N SER A 12 -5.10 8.10 7.33
CA SER A 12 -4.35 7.76 6.11
C SER A 12 -4.15 6.26 5.97
N LEU A 13 -3.89 5.55 7.08
CA LEU A 13 -3.76 4.10 7.08
C LEU A 13 -5.06 3.42 6.65
N GLU A 14 -6.19 3.83 7.22
CA GLU A 14 -7.51 3.30 6.85
C GLU A 14 -7.88 3.64 5.40
N ALA A 15 -7.54 4.84 4.93
CA ALA A 15 -7.74 5.22 3.53
C ALA A 15 -6.92 4.34 2.58
N MET A 16 -5.65 4.05 2.90
CA MET A 16 -4.80 3.18 2.08
C MET A 16 -5.21 1.71 2.17
N ARG A 17 -5.70 1.25 3.33
CA ARG A 17 -6.32 -0.08 3.46
C ARG A 17 -7.49 -0.22 2.50
N LYS A 18 -8.49 0.67 2.60
CA LYS A 18 -9.68 0.68 1.73
C LYS A 18 -9.33 0.81 0.25
N PHE A 19 -8.41 1.72 -0.08
CA PHE A 19 -7.90 1.86 -1.46
C PHE A 19 -7.36 0.54 -1.99
N SER A 20 -6.54 -0.16 -1.18
CA SER A 20 -5.92 -1.43 -1.58
C SER A 20 -6.98 -2.51 -1.82
N GLU A 21 -7.99 -2.64 -0.96
CA GLU A 21 -9.08 -3.60 -1.15
C GLU A 21 -9.90 -3.31 -2.42
N ILE A 22 -10.27 -2.05 -2.63
CA ILE A 22 -11.04 -1.63 -3.80
C ILE A 22 -10.23 -1.87 -5.07
N TYR A 23 -8.94 -1.54 -5.07
CA TYR A 23 -8.08 -1.68 -6.23
C TYR A 23 -7.79 -3.15 -6.56
N ALA A 24 -7.56 -3.98 -5.54
CA ALA A 24 -7.37 -5.43 -5.70
C ALA A 24 -8.60 -6.07 -6.35
N LYS A 25 -9.80 -5.78 -5.82
CA LYS A 25 -11.08 -6.25 -6.38
C LYS A 25 -11.28 -5.78 -7.82
N ARG A 26 -11.05 -4.48 -8.08
CA ARG A 26 -11.24 -3.88 -9.42
C ARG A 26 -10.31 -4.47 -10.47
N THR A 27 -9.09 -4.83 -10.10
CA THR A 27 -8.07 -5.30 -11.04
C THR A 27 -7.94 -6.83 -11.10
N GLY A 28 -8.71 -7.56 -10.27
CA GLY A 28 -8.66 -9.01 -10.19
C GLY A 28 -7.30 -9.51 -9.67
N THR A 29 -6.68 -8.75 -8.77
CA THR A 29 -5.43 -9.14 -8.10
C THR A 29 -5.68 -9.46 -6.64
N PHE A 30 -4.74 -10.14 -6.02
CA PHE A 30 -4.82 -10.62 -4.65
C PHE A 30 -3.64 -10.13 -3.82
N PHE A 31 -3.83 -10.12 -2.50
CA PHE A 31 -2.79 -9.80 -1.54
C PHE A 31 -1.81 -10.95 -1.38
N CYS A 32 -0.62 -10.67 -0.87
CA CYS A 32 0.39 -11.67 -0.55
C CYS A 32 -0.16 -12.71 0.45
N VAL A 33 0.22 -13.98 0.28
CA VAL A 33 -0.01 -15.08 1.24
C VAL A 33 0.51 -14.73 2.63
N ASP A 34 1.61 -13.99 2.70
CA ASP A 34 2.04 -13.36 3.94
C ASP A 34 1.39 -11.97 4.09
N SER A 35 0.31 -11.94 4.87
CA SER A 35 -0.39 -10.72 5.32
C SER A 35 0.53 -9.63 5.90
N SER A 36 1.70 -9.97 6.46
CA SER A 36 2.63 -8.97 7.00
C SER A 36 3.23 -8.08 5.90
N VAL A 37 3.49 -8.65 4.72
CA VAL A 37 3.97 -7.90 3.54
C VAL A 37 2.92 -6.88 3.11
N THR A 38 1.67 -7.32 2.99
CA THR A 38 0.51 -6.46 2.68
C THR A 38 0.41 -5.31 3.68
N ALA A 39 0.53 -5.62 4.98
CA ALA A 39 0.42 -4.64 6.05
C ALA A 39 1.51 -3.55 5.98
N VAL A 40 2.78 -3.94 5.86
CA VAL A 40 3.92 -3.02 5.80
C VAL A 40 3.85 -2.13 4.56
N VAL A 41 3.41 -2.66 3.41
CA VAL A 41 3.26 -1.86 2.19
C VAL A 41 2.14 -0.83 2.34
N ILE A 42 0.98 -1.21 2.88
CA ILE A 42 -0.14 -0.29 3.13
C ILE A 42 0.31 0.83 4.09
N GLU A 43 1.05 0.49 5.15
CA GLU A 43 1.58 1.48 6.08
C GLU A 43 2.59 2.42 5.41
N GLY A 44 3.48 1.90 4.57
CA GLY A 44 4.44 2.71 3.81
C GLY A 44 3.76 3.68 2.84
N LEU A 45 2.71 3.22 2.14
CA LEU A 45 1.90 4.07 1.27
C LEU A 45 1.20 5.18 2.06
N ALA A 46 0.66 4.86 3.24
CA ALA A 46 0.03 5.83 4.12
C ALA A 46 1.04 6.89 4.61
N LYS A 47 2.21 6.47 5.08
CA LYS A 47 3.30 7.36 5.50
C LYS A 47 3.75 8.30 4.37
N HIS A 48 3.88 7.80 3.15
CA HIS A 48 4.23 8.64 2.01
C HIS A 48 3.11 9.60 1.61
N LYS A 49 1.84 9.17 1.71
CA LYS A 49 0.70 10.05 1.49
C LYS A 49 0.67 11.20 2.51
N GLU A 50 0.96 10.93 3.77
CA GLU A 50 1.05 11.97 4.81
C GLU A 50 2.22 12.92 4.56
N ALA A 51 3.40 12.38 4.24
CA ALA A 51 4.61 13.17 4.08
C ALA A 51 4.65 14.01 2.79
N TYR A 52 4.13 13.48 1.69
CA TYR A 52 4.30 14.06 0.35
C TYR A 52 2.97 14.35 -0.36
N GLY A 53 1.83 14.12 0.29
CA GLY A 53 0.48 14.31 -0.27
C GLY A 53 -0.01 13.17 -1.18
N SER A 54 0.90 12.35 -1.71
CA SER A 54 0.60 11.22 -2.61
C SER A 54 1.24 9.92 -2.13
N PRO A 55 0.60 8.76 -2.35
CA PRO A 55 1.09 7.47 -1.89
C PRO A 55 2.22 6.94 -2.79
N LEU A 56 3.40 7.56 -2.71
CA LEU A 56 4.58 7.12 -3.44
C LEU A 56 4.93 5.67 -3.05
N CYS A 57 5.27 4.82 -4.03
CA CYS A 57 5.59 3.42 -3.78
C CYS A 57 6.71 3.25 -2.72
N PRO A 58 6.49 2.52 -1.61
CA PRO A 58 7.44 2.45 -0.49
C PRO A 58 8.60 1.47 -0.72
N CYS A 59 8.48 0.56 -1.69
CA CYS A 59 9.47 -0.48 -1.96
C CYS A 59 10.52 -0.06 -2.99
N ARG A 60 10.77 1.24 -3.17
CA ARG A 60 11.84 1.76 -4.03
C ARG A 60 12.67 2.80 -3.30
N HIS A 61 13.92 2.89 -3.71
CA HIS A 61 14.78 4.02 -3.36
C HIS A 61 14.57 5.16 -4.37
N TYR A 62 14.58 6.40 -3.87
CA TYR A 62 14.45 7.61 -4.67
C TYR A 62 15.50 8.60 -4.22
N GLU A 63 16.15 9.28 -5.17
CA GLU A 63 17.09 10.36 -4.85
C GLU A 63 16.35 11.60 -4.30
N ASN A 64 15.20 11.93 -4.90
CA ASN A 64 14.33 13.02 -4.47
C ASN A 64 12.87 12.58 -4.57
N LYS A 65 12.20 12.43 -3.41
CA LYS A 65 10.84 11.89 -3.35
C LYS A 65 9.80 12.91 -3.81
N GLU A 66 10.03 14.19 -3.58
CA GLU A 66 9.15 15.28 -3.94
C GLU A 66 9.02 15.42 -5.47
N ILE A 67 10.15 15.30 -6.18
CA ILE A 67 10.17 15.27 -7.65
C ILE A 67 9.41 14.05 -8.17
N GLU A 68 9.67 12.86 -7.63
CA GLU A 68 9.02 11.62 -8.08
C GLU A 68 7.51 11.64 -7.85
N VAL A 69 7.06 12.22 -6.73
CA VAL A 69 5.64 12.47 -6.46
C VAL A 69 5.02 13.37 -7.52
N SER A 70 5.73 14.41 -7.97
CA SER A 70 5.25 15.32 -9.01
C SER A 70 5.22 14.69 -10.40
N ILE A 71 6.16 13.78 -10.71
CA ILE A 71 6.19 13.01 -11.97
C ILE A 71 5.08 11.96 -12.00
N THR A 72 4.62 11.50 -10.83
CA THR A 72 3.51 10.56 -10.62
C THR A 72 3.73 9.13 -11.12
N TYR A 73 4.89 8.83 -11.72
CA TYR A 73 5.18 7.50 -12.28
C TYR A 73 5.07 6.40 -11.20
N TRP A 74 5.59 6.69 -10.01
CA TRP A 74 5.62 5.77 -8.87
C TRP A 74 4.54 6.04 -7.81
N ASN A 75 3.63 6.98 -8.04
CA ASN A 75 2.47 7.15 -7.16
C ASN A 75 1.55 5.95 -7.31
N CYS A 76 1.19 5.31 -6.19
CA CYS A 76 0.37 4.12 -6.20
C CYS A 76 -1.08 4.46 -6.65
N PRO A 77 -1.65 3.74 -7.63
CA PRO A 77 -1.08 2.61 -8.37
C PRO A 77 -0.09 3.09 -9.45
N CYS A 78 1.16 2.61 -9.37
CA CYS A 78 2.23 3.05 -10.26
C CYS A 78 1.99 2.63 -11.72
N VAL A 79 2.72 3.24 -12.65
CA VAL A 79 2.61 2.95 -14.09
C VAL A 79 2.70 1.45 -14.41
N PRO A 80 3.71 0.69 -13.92
CA PRO A 80 3.77 -0.77 -14.17
C PRO A 80 2.55 -1.54 -13.69
N MET A 81 1.99 -1.18 -12.53
CA MET A 81 0.77 -1.80 -12.02
C MET A 81 -0.44 -1.50 -12.91
N ARG A 82 -0.59 -0.25 -13.35
CA ARG A 82 -1.73 0.17 -14.19
C ARG A 82 -1.71 -0.44 -15.58
N GLU A 83 -0.54 -0.55 -16.19
CA GLU A 83 -0.40 -0.99 -17.58
C GLU A 83 -0.27 -2.50 -17.71
N ARG A 84 0.41 -3.16 -16.76
CA ARG A 84 0.81 -4.57 -16.89
C ARG A 84 0.51 -5.43 -15.66
N LYS A 85 -0.14 -4.88 -14.63
CA LYS A 85 -0.38 -5.53 -13.33
C LYS A 85 0.90 -6.02 -12.63
N GLU A 86 2.02 -5.31 -12.87
CA GLU A 86 3.30 -5.59 -12.23
C GLU A 86 3.42 -4.78 -10.93
N CYS A 87 3.30 -5.43 -9.77
CA CYS A 87 3.47 -4.80 -8.46
C CYS A 87 4.71 -5.33 -7.74
N HIS A 88 5.81 -4.58 -7.79
CA HIS A 88 7.05 -4.94 -7.08
C HIS A 88 6.85 -5.10 -5.56
N CYS A 89 5.94 -4.33 -4.97
CA CYS A 89 5.66 -4.38 -3.54
C CYS A 89 4.94 -5.66 -3.10
N MET A 90 4.51 -6.51 -4.04
CA MET A 90 3.67 -7.68 -3.77
C MET A 90 2.33 -7.37 -3.09
N LEU A 91 1.84 -6.13 -3.24
CA LEU A 91 0.52 -5.73 -2.75
C LEU A 91 -0.60 -6.15 -3.71
N PHE A 92 -0.33 -6.14 -5.03
CA PHE A 92 -1.31 -6.55 -6.04
C PHE A 92 -0.70 -7.64 -6.90
N LEU A 93 -0.98 -8.90 -6.55
CA LEU A 93 -0.46 -10.07 -7.23
C LEU A 93 -1.51 -10.66 -8.17
N THR A 94 -1.10 -11.07 -9.36
CA THR A 94 -2.00 -11.83 -10.24
C THR A 94 -2.28 -13.21 -9.66
N PRO A 95 -3.41 -13.85 -10.00
CA PRO A 95 -3.76 -15.18 -9.48
C PRO A 95 -2.70 -16.25 -9.76
N GLU A 96 -1.90 -16.08 -10.81
CA GLU A 96 -0.84 -17.02 -11.22
C GLU A 96 0.48 -16.81 -10.45
N ASN A 97 0.58 -15.78 -9.61
CA ASN A 97 1.78 -15.54 -8.82
C ASN A 97 1.87 -16.52 -7.64
N ASP A 98 3.02 -17.16 -7.43
CA ASP A 98 3.22 -18.16 -6.38
C ASP A 98 2.97 -17.64 -4.94
N PHE A 99 3.07 -16.32 -4.75
CA PHE A 99 2.82 -15.66 -3.47
C PHE A 99 1.43 -15.03 -3.37
N ALA A 100 0.58 -15.16 -4.39
CA ALA A 100 -0.79 -14.70 -4.32
C ALA A 100 -1.60 -15.55 -3.33
N SER A 101 -2.28 -14.89 -2.41
CA SER A 101 -3.36 -15.49 -1.65
C SER A 101 -4.66 -15.48 -2.46
N ASN A 102 -5.75 -15.94 -1.84
CA ASN A 102 -7.12 -15.74 -2.35
C ASN A 102 -7.81 -14.51 -1.71
N ASN A 103 -7.07 -13.70 -0.94
CA ASN A 103 -7.63 -12.57 -0.20
C ASN A 103 -7.50 -11.26 -0.99
N GLN A 104 -8.58 -10.49 -1.00
CA GLN A 104 -8.63 -9.11 -1.55
C GLN A 104 -9.13 -8.11 -0.49
N SER A 105 -9.07 -8.53 0.77
CA SER A 105 -9.45 -7.75 1.94
C SER A 105 -8.51 -8.06 3.09
N ILE A 106 -8.26 -7.06 3.93
CA ILE A 106 -7.53 -7.19 5.18
C ILE A 106 -8.27 -6.33 6.20
N SER A 107 -8.68 -6.94 7.32
CA SER A 107 -9.42 -6.21 8.34
C SER A 107 -8.52 -5.17 9.01
N ARG A 108 -9.12 -4.16 9.64
CA ARG A 108 -8.33 -3.17 10.38
C ARG A 108 -7.56 -3.82 11.53
N GLU A 109 -8.21 -4.74 12.23
CA GLU A 109 -7.64 -5.47 13.36
C GLU A 109 -6.48 -6.36 12.92
N GLU A 110 -6.62 -7.06 11.79
CA GLU A 110 -5.55 -7.86 11.20
C GLU A 110 -4.37 -6.98 10.78
N LEU A 111 -4.64 -5.86 10.09
CA LEU A 111 -3.61 -4.91 9.67
C LEU A 111 -2.81 -4.39 10.87
N GLU A 112 -3.49 -3.92 11.91
CA GLU A 112 -2.86 -3.40 13.14
C GLU A 112 -2.08 -4.50 13.88
N SER A 113 -2.62 -5.72 13.95
CA SER A 113 -1.93 -6.87 14.56
C SER A 113 -0.63 -7.23 13.84
N LYS A 114 -0.63 -7.20 12.50
CA LYS A 114 0.58 -7.50 11.71
C LYS A 114 1.64 -6.43 11.89
N LEU A 115 1.27 -5.15 11.95
CA LEU A 115 2.22 -4.06 12.14
C LEU A 115 2.88 -4.04 13.53
N GLN A 116 2.24 -4.60 14.56
CA GLN A 116 2.83 -4.72 15.90
C GLN A 116 3.82 -5.88 16.03
N SER A 117 3.82 -6.81 15.07
CA SER A 117 4.60 -8.05 15.10
C SER A 117 5.88 -7.97 14.27
N VAL A 118 6.17 -6.83 13.65
CA VAL A 118 7.34 -6.54 12.80
C VAL A 118 8.24 -5.54 13.51
#